data_AF-I0V3T5-F1
#
_entry.id   AF-I0V3T5-F1
#
_cell.length_a   1.000
_cell.length_b   1.000
_cell.length_c   1.000
_cell.angle_alpha   90.00
_cell.angle_beta   90.00
_cell.angle_gamma   90.00
#
_symmetry.space_group_name_H-M   'P 1'
#
loop_
_entity.id
_entity.type
_entity.pdbx_description
1 polymer ?
#
loop_
_entity_poly.entity_id
_entity_poly.type
_entity_poly.pdbx_seq_one_letter_code
_entity_poly.pdbx_strand_id
1 'polypeptide(L)'
;MAARGTVENVLFVVAAIGLVVGGIGFFQGVIADSAYEISFDDEGDTCNPAEMTHHVDADDGTLLHCRTASQYGLLAPASGPMRFAGFTSEQNAEITALIEKLAHNALIESEQELLRDRVNEIAATLPPHRRPDNFEWYEGWNLFWPGFGTLAVCACALRLLNAR
;
A
#
# COMPACT_ATOMS: atom_id res chain seq x y z
N MET A 1 -28.63 37.68 -16.24
CA MET A 1 -27.57 36.87 -16.89
C MET A 1 -26.28 36.76 -16.07
N ALA A 2 -26.02 37.58 -15.04
CA ALA A 2 -24.77 37.53 -14.26
C ALA A 2 -24.63 36.32 -13.29
N ALA A 3 -25.73 35.67 -12.89
CA ALA A 3 -25.68 34.60 -11.87
C ALA A 3 -25.14 33.25 -12.38
N ARG A 4 -25.14 33.02 -13.71
CA ARG A 4 -24.76 31.71 -14.29
C ARG A 4 -23.25 31.45 -14.19
N GLY A 5 -22.44 32.48 -14.45
CA GLY A 5 -20.98 32.37 -14.36
C GLY A 5 -20.45 32.20 -12.93
N THR A 6 -21.17 32.69 -11.92
CA THR A 6 -20.76 32.54 -10.51
C THR A 6 -20.93 31.08 -10.05
N VAL A 7 -21.98 30.40 -10.51
CA VAL A 7 -22.25 29.00 -10.12
C VAL A 7 -21.26 28.04 -10.79
N GLU A 8 -20.93 28.25 -12.06
CA GLU A 8 -19.94 27.43 -12.79
C GLU A 8 -18.54 27.54 -12.17
N ASN A 9 -18.14 28.74 -11.77
CA ASN A 9 -16.85 28.98 -11.12
C ASN A 9 -16.75 28.31 -9.74
N VAL A 10 -17.83 28.34 -8.95
CA VAL A 10 -17.87 27.67 -7.64
C VAL A 10 -17.78 26.15 -7.80
N LEU A 11 -18.45 25.58 -8.81
CA LEU A 11 -18.41 24.14 -9.06
C LEU A 11 -17.01 23.67 -9.49
N PHE A 12 -16.33 24.45 -10.32
CA PHE A 12 -14.94 24.18 -10.73
C PHE A 12 -13.98 24.21 -9.55
N VAL A 13 -14.12 25.17 -8.63
CA VAL A 13 -13.26 25.28 -7.45
C VAL A 13 -13.48 24.08 -6.51
N VAL A 14 -14.74 23.68 -6.26
CA VAL A 14 -15.04 22.52 -5.41
C VAL A 14 -14.52 21.22 -6.02
N ALA A 15 -14.70 21.03 -7.33
CA ALA A 15 -14.19 19.86 -8.04
C ALA A 15 -12.64 19.80 -8.01
N ALA A 16 -11.97 20.94 -8.20
CA ALA A 16 -10.51 21.02 -8.14
C ALA A 16 -9.98 20.71 -6.74
N ILE A 17 -10.59 21.25 -5.68
CA ILE A 17 -10.23 20.94 -4.29
C ILE A 17 -10.44 19.45 -4.00
N GLY A 18 -11.56 18.88 -4.44
CA GLY A 18 -11.84 17.44 -4.30
C GLY A 18 -10.79 16.57 -4.99
N LEU A 19 -10.32 16.97 -6.17
CA LEU A 19 -9.27 16.26 -6.92
C LEU A 19 -7.91 16.32 -6.23
N VAL A 20 -7.53 17.48 -5.68
CA VAL A 20 -6.26 17.65 -4.95
C VAL A 20 -6.28 16.87 -3.64
N VAL A 21 -7.35 16.98 -2.85
CA VAL A 21 -7.48 16.26 -1.57
C VAL A 21 -7.56 14.75 -1.79
N GLY A 22 -8.33 14.30 -2.78
CA GLY A 22 -8.40 12.88 -3.15
C GLY A 22 -7.06 12.35 -3.70
N GLY A 23 -6.33 13.15 -4.48
CA GLY A 23 -5.03 12.79 -5.02
C GLY A 23 -3.94 12.65 -3.95
N ILE A 24 -3.90 13.56 -2.96
CA ILE A 24 -2.94 13.48 -1.85
C ILE A 24 -3.17 12.22 -1.01
N GLY A 25 -4.43 11.87 -0.73
CA GLY A 25 -4.77 10.63 -0.03
C GLY A 25 -4.35 9.37 -0.78
N PHE A 26 -4.40 9.39 -2.13
CA PHE A 26 -3.97 8.27 -2.96
C PHE A 26 -2.44 8.05 -2.89
N PHE A 27 -1.65 9.12 -2.99
CA PHE A 27 -0.18 9.02 -2.94
C PHE A 27 0.35 8.58 -1.57
N GLN A 28 -0.33 8.94 -0.47
CA GLN A 28 0.07 8.51 0.88
C GLN A 28 -0.23 7.03 1.13
N GLY A 29 -1.28 6.46 0.54
CA GLY A 29 -1.60 5.03 0.64
C GLY A 29 -0.52 4.11 0.04
N VAL A 30 0.04 4.48 -1.11
CA VAL A 30 1.02 3.66 -1.86
C VAL A 30 2.34 3.46 -1.09
N ILE A 31 2.75 4.41 -0.25
CA ILE A 31 4.02 4.33 0.50
C ILE A 31 3.86 3.53 1.80
N ALA A 32 2.65 3.38 2.32
CA ALA A 32 2.38 2.56 3.52
C ALA A 32 2.18 1.07 3.21
N ASP A 33 1.63 0.75 2.03
CA ASP A 33 1.48 -0.64 1.60
C ASP A 33 2.84 -1.35 1.53
N SER A 34 3.88 -0.67 1.06
CA SER A 34 5.19 -1.31 0.87
C SER A 34 5.89 -1.72 2.17
N ALA A 35 5.59 -1.09 3.32
CA ALA A 35 6.28 -1.40 4.58
C ALA A 35 5.91 -2.77 5.19
N TYR A 36 4.80 -3.35 4.73
CA TYR A 36 4.34 -4.70 5.10
C TYR A 36 4.17 -5.61 3.89
N GLU A 37 4.57 -5.14 2.71
CA GLU A 37 4.49 -5.91 1.49
C GLU A 37 5.57 -7.00 1.49
N ILE A 38 5.13 -8.20 1.13
CA ILE A 38 6.03 -9.31 0.79
C ILE A 38 5.93 -9.52 -0.71
N SER A 39 7.07 -9.40 -1.39
CA SER A 39 7.23 -9.85 -2.76
C SER A 39 7.89 -11.22 -2.79
N PHE A 40 7.52 -12.01 -3.79
CA PHE A 40 8.09 -13.32 -4.04
C PHE A 40 8.81 -13.23 -5.38
N ASP A 41 10.13 -13.32 -5.35
CA ASP A 41 11.05 -13.06 -6.46
C ASP A 41 12.13 -14.14 -6.47
N ASP A 42 12.98 -14.18 -7.49
CA ASP A 42 14.08 -15.15 -7.55
C ASP A 42 15.44 -14.49 -7.19
N GLU A 43 16.40 -15.27 -6.67
CA GLU A 43 17.77 -14.77 -6.53
C GLU A 43 18.32 -14.23 -7.86
N GLY A 44 18.86 -13.00 -7.83
CA GLY A 44 19.41 -12.33 -9.00
C GLY A 44 18.40 -11.47 -9.76
N ASP A 45 17.13 -11.45 -9.36
CA ASP A 45 16.16 -10.50 -9.90
C ASP A 45 16.50 -9.06 -9.52
N THR A 46 16.02 -8.12 -10.33
CA THR A 46 16.24 -6.70 -10.09
C THR A 46 15.33 -6.20 -8.97
N CYS A 47 15.89 -5.41 -8.07
CA CYS A 47 15.14 -4.76 -7.00
C CYS A 47 15.35 -3.25 -7.04
N ASN A 48 14.33 -2.53 -6.57
CA ASN A 48 14.39 -1.10 -6.36
C ASN A 48 14.75 -0.83 -4.89
N PRO A 49 15.96 -0.32 -4.58
CA PRO A 49 16.37 -0.08 -3.19
C PRO A 49 15.58 1.04 -2.51
N ALA A 50 14.76 1.80 -3.24
CA ALA A 50 13.86 2.79 -2.68
C ALA A 50 12.53 2.19 -2.18
N GLU A 51 12.21 0.95 -2.56
CA GLU A 51 11.03 0.23 -2.08
C GLU A 51 11.35 -0.42 -0.73
N MET A 52 10.42 -0.31 0.22
CA MET A 52 10.57 -0.91 1.56
C MET A 52 9.98 -2.33 1.63
N THR A 53 9.99 -3.04 0.50
CA THR A 53 9.36 -4.36 0.35
C THR A 53 10.29 -5.45 0.87
N HIS A 54 9.70 -6.46 1.52
CA HIS A 54 10.42 -7.65 1.93
C HIS A 54 10.38 -8.70 0.82
N HIS A 55 11.55 -9.10 0.32
CA HIS A 55 11.67 -10.06 -0.77
C HIS A 55 11.92 -11.47 -0.21
N VAL A 56 11.20 -12.46 -0.73
CA VAL A 56 11.33 -13.88 -0.38
C VAL A 56 11.54 -14.67 -1.66
N ASP A 57 12.52 -15.56 -1.66
CA ASP A 57 12.78 -16.47 -2.77
C ASP A 57 11.57 -17.40 -2.95
N ALA A 58 10.99 -17.42 -4.15
CA ALA A 58 9.80 -18.22 -4.42
C ALA A 58 10.09 -19.73 -4.41
N ASP A 59 11.33 -20.16 -4.68
CA ASP A 59 11.70 -21.57 -4.81
C ASP A 59 12.00 -22.23 -3.46
N ASP A 60 12.62 -21.51 -2.53
CA ASP A 60 13.05 -22.09 -1.26
C ASP A 60 12.71 -21.26 -0.01
N GLY A 61 12.02 -20.12 -0.19
CA GLY A 61 11.59 -19.25 0.91
C GLY A 61 12.73 -18.48 1.55
N THR A 62 13.94 -18.50 0.97
CA THR A 62 15.08 -17.75 1.46
C THR A 62 14.76 -16.26 1.45
N LEU A 63 15.11 -15.57 2.54
CA LEU A 63 14.96 -14.13 2.60
C LEU A 63 15.96 -13.48 1.63
N LEU A 64 15.46 -12.61 0.75
CA LEU A 64 16.27 -11.85 -0.18
C LEU A 64 16.38 -10.40 0.30
N HIS A 65 17.55 -9.79 0.07
CA HIS A 65 17.75 -8.36 0.29
C HIS A 65 18.24 -7.69 -0.98
N CYS A 66 17.81 -6.45 -1.17
CA CYS A 66 18.26 -5.66 -2.29
C CYS A 66 19.70 -5.19 -2.07
N ARG A 67 20.66 -5.75 -2.82
CA ARG A 67 22.06 -5.34 -2.77
C ARG A 67 22.31 -4.22 -3.76
N THR A 68 22.64 -3.04 -3.26
CA THR A 68 22.93 -1.86 -4.10
C THR A 68 24.35 -1.90 -4.66
N ALA A 69 24.44 -2.02 -5.98
CA ALA A 69 25.65 -1.67 -6.73
C ALA A 69 25.47 -0.38 -7.55
N SER A 70 24.23 0.06 -7.80
CA SER A 70 23.87 1.26 -8.58
C SER A 70 22.42 1.71 -8.28
N GLN A 71 21.84 2.57 -9.13
CA GLN A 71 20.41 2.98 -9.11
C GLN A 71 19.42 1.80 -9.20
N TYR A 72 19.87 0.64 -9.68
CA TYR A 72 19.19 -0.64 -9.57
C TYR A 72 20.03 -1.58 -8.71
N GLY A 73 19.36 -2.33 -7.83
CA GLY A 73 19.97 -3.41 -7.05
C GLY A 73 19.68 -4.77 -7.66
N LEU A 74 20.38 -5.78 -7.15
CA LEU A 74 20.06 -7.19 -7.40
C LEU A 74 19.66 -7.83 -6.07
N LEU A 75 18.65 -8.69 -6.12
CA LEU A 75 18.28 -9.52 -4.99
C LEU A 75 19.38 -10.54 -4.73
N ALA A 76 19.78 -10.63 -3.47
CA ALA A 76 20.76 -11.59 -2.99
C ALA A 76 20.30 -12.18 -1.66
N PRO A 77 20.75 -13.40 -1.29
CA PRO A 77 20.41 -14.02 -0.03
C PRO A 77 20.74 -13.11 1.16
N ALA A 78 19.75 -12.83 1.98
CA ALA A 78 19.90 -12.10 3.23
C ALA A 78 20.37 -13.03 4.34
N SER A 79 21.13 -12.47 5.28
CA SER A 79 21.48 -13.18 6.52
C SER A 79 20.67 -12.61 7.66
N GLY A 80 19.94 -13.49 8.36
CA GLY A 80 19.12 -13.14 9.52
C GLY A 80 17.61 -13.26 9.27
N PRO A 81 16.80 -13.07 10.33
CA PRO A 81 15.36 -13.21 10.26
C PRO A 81 14.70 -12.03 9.53
N MET A 82 13.49 -12.26 9.04
CA MET A 82 12.64 -11.21 8.46
C MET A 82 12.23 -10.23 9.56
N ARG A 83 12.20 -8.92 9.25
CA ARG A 83 11.89 -7.89 10.24
C ARG A 83 11.00 -6.80 9.65
N PHE A 84 9.72 -6.82 10.01
CA PHE A 84 8.79 -5.77 9.66
C PHE A 84 8.85 -4.60 10.64
N ALA A 85 8.61 -3.39 10.13
CA ALA A 85 8.54 -2.18 10.95
C ALA A 85 7.38 -2.26 11.96
N GLY A 86 7.69 -2.04 13.24
CA GLY A 86 6.70 -2.05 14.33
C GLY A 86 6.34 -3.43 14.88
N PHE A 87 6.73 -4.53 14.21
CA PHE A 87 6.49 -5.89 14.70
C PHE A 87 7.43 -6.21 15.86
N THR A 88 6.94 -7.00 16.81
CA THR A 88 7.74 -7.56 17.91
C THR A 88 8.70 -8.65 17.41
N SER A 89 9.68 -9.04 18.23
CA SER A 89 10.56 -10.17 17.92
C SER A 89 9.78 -11.45 17.72
N GLU A 90 8.73 -11.67 18.52
CA GLU A 90 7.91 -12.88 18.49
C GLU A 90 7.07 -12.93 17.21
N GLN A 91 6.46 -11.82 16.80
CA GLN A 91 5.70 -11.72 15.54
C GLN A 91 6.59 -11.95 14.32
N ASN A 92 7.80 -11.37 14.30
CA ASN A 92 8.77 -11.60 13.22
C ASN A 92 9.25 -13.06 13.16
N ALA A 93 9.49 -13.68 14.32
CA ALA A 93 9.85 -15.08 14.41
C ALA A 93 8.72 -16.00 13.94
N GLU A 94 7.46 -15.64 14.22
CA GLU A 94 6.29 -16.36 13.75
C GLU A 94 6.20 -16.39 12.22
N ILE A 95 6.38 -15.24 11.57
CA ILE A 95 6.34 -15.15 10.10
C ILE A 95 7.52 -15.90 9.49
N THR A 96 8.73 -15.77 10.07
CA THR A 96 9.91 -16.51 9.62
C THR A 96 9.67 -18.02 9.71
N ALA A 97 9.13 -18.51 10.82
CA ALA A 97 8.79 -19.92 10.99
C ALA A 97 7.68 -20.39 10.03
N LEU A 98 6.75 -19.51 9.68
CA LEU A 98 5.71 -19.81 8.68
C LEU A 98 6.32 -19.97 7.29
N ILE A 99 7.25 -19.09 6.89
CA ILE A 99 7.98 -19.20 5.61
C ILE A 99 8.76 -20.51 5.57
N GLU A 100 9.58 -20.79 6.59
CA GLU A 100 10.38 -22.03 6.68
C GLU A 100 9.50 -23.30 6.59
N LYS A 101 8.29 -23.26 7.15
CA LYS A 101 7.34 -24.37 7.11
C LYS A 101 6.71 -24.56 5.72
N LEU A 102 6.42 -23.47 5.01
CA LEU A 102 5.73 -23.52 3.71
C LEU A 102 6.72 -23.81 2.58
N ALA A 103 7.93 -23.27 2.64
CA ALA A 103 8.91 -23.33 1.56
C ALA A 103 9.63 -24.68 1.37
N HIS A 104 9.00 -25.79 1.76
CA HIS A 104 9.58 -27.12 1.60
C HIS A 104 9.71 -27.57 0.13
N ASN A 105 8.93 -27.01 -0.81
CA ASN A 105 8.94 -27.35 -2.24
C ASN A 105 8.49 -26.17 -3.12
N ALA A 106 9.11 -24.99 -2.96
CA ALA A 106 8.64 -23.73 -3.52
C ALA A 106 7.29 -23.25 -2.97
N LEU A 107 7.16 -21.94 -2.82
CA LEU A 107 5.96 -21.27 -2.33
C LEU A 107 4.94 -21.17 -3.45
N ILE A 108 3.89 -22.00 -3.39
CA ILE A 108 2.78 -21.88 -4.33
C ILE A 108 1.93 -20.65 -4.02
N GLU A 109 1.14 -20.19 -5.00
CA GLU A 109 0.34 -18.95 -4.89
C GLU A 109 -0.55 -18.89 -3.63
N SER A 110 -1.18 -20.00 -3.23
CA SER A 110 -1.99 -20.05 -2.01
C SER A 110 -1.18 -19.91 -0.72
N GLU A 111 0.08 -20.34 -0.71
CA GLU A 111 0.98 -20.20 0.43
C GLU A 111 1.53 -18.78 0.52
N GLN A 112 1.81 -18.17 -0.64
CA GLN A 112 2.14 -16.76 -0.75
C GLN A 112 1.00 -15.87 -0.23
N GLU A 113 -0.25 -16.17 -0.60
CA GLU A 113 -1.44 -15.49 -0.09
C GLU A 113 -1.58 -15.65 1.42
N LEU A 114 -1.40 -16.87 1.96
CA LEU A 114 -1.43 -17.13 3.39
C LEU A 114 -0.38 -16.30 4.16
N LEU A 115 0.84 -16.17 3.62
CA LEU A 115 1.89 -15.34 4.19
C LEU A 115 1.50 -13.86 4.20
N ARG A 116 1.01 -13.33 3.08
CA ARG A 116 0.54 -11.94 2.96
C ARG A 116 -0.61 -11.67 3.95
N ASP A 117 -1.59 -12.55 4.02
CA ASP A 117 -2.71 -12.45 4.95
C ASP A 117 -2.25 -12.42 6.40
N ARG A 118 -1.28 -13.28 6.76
CA ARG A 118 -0.77 -13.32 8.14
C ARG A 118 -0.03 -12.03 8.51
N VAL A 119 0.78 -11.49 7.61
CA VAL A 119 1.44 -10.19 7.83
C VAL A 119 0.42 -9.08 7.97
N ASN A 120 -0.59 -9.05 7.11
CA ASN A 120 -1.67 -8.06 7.16
C ASN A 120 -2.48 -8.15 8.47
N GLU A 121 -2.77 -9.36 8.94
CA GLU A 121 -3.44 -9.58 10.23
C GLU A 121 -2.61 -9.02 11.39
N ILE A 122 -1.31 -9.30 11.43
CA ILE A 122 -0.42 -8.78 12.47
C ILE A 122 -0.34 -7.24 12.39
N ALA A 123 -0.16 -6.68 11.19
CA ALA A 123 -0.10 -5.24 10.97
C ALA A 123 -1.38 -4.52 11.44
N ALA A 124 -2.54 -5.13 11.22
CA ALA A 124 -3.83 -4.58 11.68
C ALA A 124 -3.92 -4.46 13.20
N THR A 125 -3.22 -5.32 13.95
CA THR A 125 -3.19 -5.28 15.43
C THR A 125 -2.25 -4.23 16.02
N LEU A 126 -1.37 -3.62 15.22
CA LEU A 126 -0.39 -2.67 15.73
C LEU A 126 -1.06 -1.41 16.30
N PRO A 127 -0.57 -0.88 17.43
CA PRO A 127 -1.05 0.42 17.92
C PRO A 127 -0.57 1.55 17.00
N PRO A 128 -1.32 2.66 16.86
CA PRO A 128 -1.01 3.72 15.89
C PRO A 128 0.44 4.23 15.92
N HIS A 129 1.00 4.43 17.11
CA HIS A 129 2.37 4.93 17.31
C HIS A 129 3.50 3.94 16.94
N ARG A 130 3.18 2.69 16.59
CA ARG A 130 4.16 1.69 16.10
C ARG A 130 4.03 1.41 14.62
N ARG A 131 2.97 1.91 13.99
CA ARG A 131 2.81 1.80 12.55
C ARG A 131 3.74 2.85 11.92
N PRO A 132 4.40 2.56 10.80
CA PRO A 132 5.13 3.56 10.03
C PRO A 132 4.26 4.81 9.87
N ASP A 133 4.84 6.00 10.01
CA ASP A 133 4.10 7.29 10.02
C ASP A 133 3.23 7.52 8.77
N ASN A 134 3.43 6.71 7.73
CA ASN A 134 2.69 6.64 6.48
C ASN A 134 1.38 5.80 6.57
N PHE A 135 1.16 5.02 7.62
CA PHE A 135 0.07 4.02 7.74
C PHE A 135 -1.29 4.61 8.20
N GLU A 136 -1.58 5.87 7.88
CA GLU A 136 -2.88 6.52 8.14
C GLU A 136 -3.98 6.11 7.11
N TRP A 137 -3.87 4.92 6.50
CA TRP A 137 -4.76 4.43 5.44
C TRP A 137 -6.24 4.37 5.82
N TYR A 138 -6.57 4.20 7.11
CA TYR A 138 -7.97 4.16 7.55
C TYR A 138 -8.64 5.55 7.58
N GLU A 139 -7.87 6.63 7.65
CA GLU A 139 -8.43 7.99 7.55
C GLU A 139 -8.68 8.40 6.08
N GLY A 140 -7.82 7.95 5.15
CA GLY A 140 -7.97 8.20 3.72
C GLY A 140 -9.25 7.60 3.11
N TRP A 141 -9.67 6.41 3.53
CA TRP A 141 -10.94 5.80 3.08
C TRP A 141 -12.18 6.56 3.56
N ASN A 142 -12.12 7.16 4.75
CA ASN A 142 -13.18 8.04 5.25
C ASN A 142 -13.25 9.36 4.47
N LEU A 143 -12.16 9.80 3.82
CA LEU A 143 -12.09 10.98 2.95
C LEU A 143 -12.40 10.68 1.47
N PHE A 144 -12.14 9.46 1.01
CA PHE A 144 -12.42 9.02 -0.37
C PHE A 144 -13.93 9.03 -0.69
N TRP A 145 -14.76 8.55 0.24
CA TRP A 145 -16.22 8.52 0.08
C TRP A 145 -16.90 9.89 -0.05
N PRO A 146 -16.61 10.89 0.81
CA PRO A 146 -17.17 12.23 0.63
C PRO A 146 -16.69 12.89 -0.67
N GLY A 147 -15.47 12.61 -1.14
CA GLY A 147 -14.99 13.09 -2.44
C GLY A 147 -15.84 12.57 -3.62
N PHE A 148 -16.07 11.26 -3.69
CA PHE A 148 -16.92 10.66 -4.73
C PHE A 148 -18.40 11.04 -4.59
N GLY A 149 -18.91 11.09 -3.36
CA GLY A 149 -20.28 11.53 -3.07
C GLY A 149 -20.53 12.96 -3.56
N THR A 150 -19.55 13.86 -3.37
CA THR A 150 -19.66 15.25 -3.82
C THR A 150 -19.68 15.36 -5.35
N LEU A 151 -18.83 14.60 -6.05
CA LEU A 151 -18.83 14.57 -7.53
C LEU A 151 -20.16 14.04 -8.10
N ALA A 152 -20.73 13.00 -7.51
CA ALA A 152 -22.03 12.45 -7.91
C ALA A 152 -23.17 13.47 -7.71
N VAL A 153 -23.19 14.19 -6.58
CA VAL A 153 -24.18 15.25 -6.30
C VAL A 153 -24.03 16.40 -7.29
N CYS A 154 -22.80 16.83 -7.60
CA CYS A 154 -22.54 17.88 -8.60
C CYS A 154 -23.01 17.48 -10.01
N ALA A 155 -22.75 16.24 -10.44
CA ALA A 155 -23.19 15.72 -11.73
C ALA A 155 -24.74 15.64 -11.84
N CYS A 156 -25.40 15.21 -10.76
CA CYS A 156 -26.87 15.21 -10.69
C CYS A 156 -27.46 16.63 -10.75
N ALA A 157 -26.88 17.59 -10.02
CA ALA A 157 -27.33 18.98 -10.05
C ALA A 157 -27.19 19.61 -11.44
N LEU A 158 -26.08 19.37 -12.14
CA LEU A 158 -25.86 19.82 -13.52
C LEU A 158 -26.88 19.23 -14.50
N ARG A 159 -27.21 17.94 -14.38
CA ARG A 159 -28.26 17.32 -15.21
C ARG A 159 -29.63 17.95 -14.97
N LEU A 160 -29.99 18.21 -13.71
CA LEU A 160 -31.27 18.83 -13.37
C LEU A 160 -31.37 20.29 -13.84
N LEU A 161 -30.25 21.02 -13.86
CA LEU A 161 -30.19 22.39 -14.38
C LEU A 161 -30.26 22.44 -15.91
N ASN A 162 -29.72 21.45 -16.62
CA ASN A 162 -29.81 21.36 -18.08
C ASN A 162 -31.15 20.79 -18.60
N ALA A 163 -31.92 20.12 -17.74
CA ALA A 163 -33.25 19.59 -18.08
C ALA A 163 -34.40 20.60 -17.93
N ARG A 164 -34.09 21.84 -17.51
CA ARG A 164 -35.03 22.97 -17.41
C ARG A 164 -34.70 24.02 -18.47
#